data_AF-A0ABD1TY63-F1
#
_entry.id   AF-A0ABD1TY63-F1
#
_cell.length_a   1.000
_cell.length_b   1.000
_cell.length_c   1.000
_cell.angle_alpha   90.00
_cell.angle_beta   90.00
_cell.angle_gamma   90.00
#
_symmetry.space_group_name_H-M   'P 1'
#
loop_
_entity.id
_entity.type
_entity.pdbx_description
1 polymer ?
#
loop_
_entity_poly.entity_id
_entity_poly.type
_entity_poly.pdbx_seq_one_letter_code
_entity_poly.pdbx_strand_id
1 'polypeptide(L)'
;MDGGGVAEERERHNRKRLRLTWDVAPPPSEQAEGNERDGEDFEAGPPPAPVLRGHVSPPRRDDDPEGHYVFSLGENLTPRYKILSKMGEGTFGRVLECWDRQTREYVAIKVVRSIQKYRDAAMIEIDVLQRLSKNDKGSSGCVKMLNWFDYRNHICIVFEKLGPSLFDILKRNKYTSFPVDLVREFGRQLLESVACLGWTYPCDIWSVGCILVELCSGEVLFQTHENLEHLAMMERVLGHLPEHMIRRANRGAEKYFKQSRLNWPEGAVSRESIRAVRKLDQLKNLISRHVDSSRSSLVDLLHGFLKFDPCERLTARQALEHPFFKNQT
;
A
#
# COMPACT_ATOMS: atom_id res chain seq x y z
N MET A 1 -7.72 36.27 -23.56
CA MET A 1 -6.46 35.51 -23.43
C MET A 1 -5.97 35.70 -22.01
N ASP A 2 -6.33 34.82 -21.09
CA ASP A 2 -5.47 34.47 -19.96
C ASP A 2 -6.06 33.23 -19.26
N GLY A 3 -5.41 32.09 -19.42
CA GLY A 3 -5.89 30.80 -18.92
C GLY A 3 -4.79 29.77 -18.70
N GLY A 4 -3.52 30.18 -18.81
CA GLY A 4 -2.35 29.30 -18.69
C GLY A 4 -1.77 29.19 -17.28
N GLY A 5 -1.96 30.19 -16.42
CA GLY A 5 -1.23 30.29 -15.14
C GLY A 5 -1.66 29.28 -14.05
N VAL A 6 -2.93 28.84 -14.05
CA VAL A 6 -3.46 27.99 -12.96
C VAL A 6 -3.05 26.52 -13.12
N ALA A 7 -2.73 26.09 -14.36
CA ALA A 7 -2.30 24.72 -14.64
C ALA A 7 -0.81 24.50 -14.32
N GLU A 8 0.06 25.47 -14.60
CA GLU A 8 1.51 25.37 -14.34
C GLU A 8 1.85 25.41 -12.84
N GLU A 9 1.08 26.14 -12.02
CA GLU A 9 1.32 26.23 -10.58
C GLU A 9 0.94 24.93 -9.83
N ARG A 10 -0.05 24.19 -10.35
CA ARG A 10 -0.41 22.83 -9.89
C ARG A 10 0.61 21.78 -10.33
N GLU A 11 1.20 21.92 -11.52
CA GLU A 11 2.22 21.00 -12.02
C GLU A 11 3.53 21.07 -11.22
N ARG A 12 3.89 22.25 -10.68
CA ARG A 12 5.07 22.41 -9.81
C ARG A 12 4.91 21.77 -8.43
N HIS A 13 3.69 21.66 -7.89
CA HIS A 13 3.42 21.05 -6.58
C HIS A 13 3.50 19.51 -6.59
N ASN A 14 3.40 18.87 -7.77
CA ASN A 14 3.35 17.40 -7.89
C ASN A 14 4.68 16.73 -8.29
N ARG A 15 5.79 17.47 -8.37
CA ARG A 15 7.13 16.90 -8.57
C ARG A 15 7.89 16.83 -7.26
N LYS A 16 7.74 15.70 -6.56
CA LYS A 16 8.80 14.93 -5.85
C LYS A 16 8.17 13.91 -4.88
N ARG A 17 7.88 12.70 -5.36
CA ARG A 17 8.05 11.51 -4.52
C ARG A 17 8.37 10.26 -5.34
N LEU A 18 9.59 9.76 -5.16
CA LEU A 18 9.88 8.31 -5.11
C LEU A 18 9.48 7.87 -3.70
N ARG A 19 8.64 6.84 -3.56
CA ARG A 19 8.29 6.30 -2.24
C ARG A 19 9.48 5.47 -1.74
N LEU A 20 10.23 6.01 -0.78
CA LEU A 20 10.97 5.20 0.19
C LEU A 20 9.93 4.63 1.17
N THR A 21 10.02 3.32 1.35
CA THR A 21 9.13 2.49 2.14
C THR A 21 9.33 2.69 3.65
N TRP A 22 8.32 2.33 4.44
CA TRP A 22 8.27 2.43 5.90
C TRP A 22 9.52 1.85 6.59
N ASP A 23 10.35 2.73 7.17
CA ASP A 23 11.54 2.36 7.93
C ASP A 23 11.26 2.37 9.44
N VAL A 24 11.30 1.19 10.05
CA VAL A 24 11.84 1.01 11.41
C VAL A 24 12.66 -0.27 11.39
N ALA A 25 13.98 -0.14 11.32
CA ALA A 25 14.91 -1.24 11.54
C ALA A 25 15.10 -1.46 13.05
N PRO A 26 14.98 -2.69 13.58
CA PRO A 26 15.49 -3.00 14.91
C PRO A 26 17.03 -3.06 14.88
N PRO A 27 17.71 -2.76 16.00
CA PRO A 27 19.16 -2.73 16.06
C PRO A 27 19.76 -4.14 15.86
N PRO A 28 20.95 -4.26 15.24
CA PRO A 28 21.59 -5.54 14.97
C PRO A 28 22.17 -6.16 16.25
N SER A 29 21.91 -7.46 16.46
CA SER A 29 22.58 -8.29 17.47
C SER A 29 23.84 -8.93 16.88
N GLU A 30 24.85 -9.05 17.74
CA GLU A 30 26.23 -9.46 17.45
C GLU A 30 26.40 -10.89 16.91
N GLN A 31 27.56 -11.07 16.29
CA GLN A 31 28.03 -12.15 15.43
C GLN A 31 28.22 -13.50 16.15
N ALA A 32 28.04 -14.59 15.41
CA ALA A 32 28.65 -15.88 15.70
C ALA A 32 29.31 -16.41 14.42
N GLU A 33 30.64 -16.48 14.45
CA GLU A 33 31.51 -17.06 13.43
C GLU A 33 31.39 -18.59 13.41
N GLY A 34 31.48 -19.19 12.22
CA GLY A 34 31.47 -20.63 12.02
C GLY A 34 32.29 -21.04 10.79
N ASN A 35 33.45 -21.64 11.08
CA ASN A 35 34.53 -22.11 10.21
C ASN A 35 34.15 -22.81 8.88
N GLU A 36 34.94 -22.48 7.86
CA GLU A 36 35.16 -23.21 6.62
C GLU A 36 35.95 -24.52 6.84
N ARG A 37 35.67 -25.54 6.01
CA ARG A 37 36.59 -26.66 5.72
C ARG A 37 36.49 -27.05 4.24
N ASP A 38 37.67 -27.16 3.63
CA ASP A 38 37.97 -27.53 2.25
C ASP A 38 37.82 -29.03 1.93
N GLY A 39 37.78 -29.32 0.62
CA GLY A 39 38.06 -30.61 -0.01
C GLY A 39 36.92 -31.07 -0.94
N GLU A 40 37.10 -31.55 -2.18
CA GLU A 40 38.27 -32.02 -2.96
C GLU A 40 37.89 -32.00 -4.47
N ASP A 41 38.91 -31.93 -5.33
CA ASP A 41 38.85 -31.98 -6.80
C ASP A 41 38.43 -33.36 -7.35
N PHE A 42 37.63 -33.39 -8.42
CA PHE A 42 37.47 -34.56 -9.30
C PHE A 42 37.48 -34.17 -10.79
N GLU A 43 38.28 -34.90 -11.56
CA GLU A 43 38.61 -34.73 -12.99
C GLU A 43 37.40 -34.80 -13.94
N ALA A 44 37.47 -34.02 -15.03
CA ALA A 44 36.44 -33.92 -16.07
C ALA A 44 36.64 -34.91 -17.22
N GLY A 45 35.61 -35.72 -17.51
CA GLY A 45 35.47 -36.50 -18.76
C GLY A 45 34.90 -35.66 -19.92
N PRO A 46 34.96 -36.16 -21.18
CA PRO A 46 34.61 -35.39 -22.37
C PRO A 46 33.10 -35.15 -22.50
N PRO A 47 32.66 -34.08 -23.20
CA PRO A 47 31.27 -33.67 -23.21
C PRO A 47 30.42 -34.55 -24.13
N PRO A 48 29.16 -34.88 -23.77
CA PRO A 48 28.22 -35.45 -24.71
C PRO A 48 27.61 -34.37 -25.63
N ALA A 49 27.25 -34.82 -26.84
CA ALA A 49 26.72 -34.05 -27.97
C ALA A 49 25.41 -33.25 -27.64
N PRO A 50 25.03 -32.25 -28.47
CA PRO A 50 24.08 -31.21 -28.06
C PRO A 50 22.65 -31.76 -27.94
N VAL A 51 22.12 -31.68 -26.73
CA VAL A 51 20.72 -31.99 -26.41
C VAL A 51 19.84 -30.80 -26.80
N LEU A 52 18.74 -31.09 -27.51
CA LEU A 52 17.66 -30.17 -27.90
C LEU A 52 17.30 -29.19 -26.77
N ARG A 53 17.12 -27.90 -27.13
CA ARG A 53 16.89 -26.76 -26.21
C ARG A 53 15.82 -27.04 -25.15
N GLY A 54 16.27 -27.54 -23.99
CA GLY A 54 15.45 -27.66 -22.80
C GLY A 54 15.06 -26.29 -22.26
N HIS A 55 13.89 -26.18 -21.63
CA HIS A 55 13.50 -25.02 -20.85
C HIS A 55 14.35 -24.95 -19.59
N VAL A 56 15.60 -24.50 -19.73
CA VAL A 56 16.54 -24.39 -18.62
C VAL A 56 16.06 -23.28 -17.69
N SER A 57 16.09 -23.54 -16.39
CA SER A 57 16.05 -22.51 -15.34
C SER A 57 17.14 -21.46 -15.64
N PRO A 58 17.01 -20.19 -15.17
CA PRO A 58 18.01 -19.18 -15.45
C PRO A 58 19.35 -19.63 -14.91
N PRO A 59 20.46 -19.09 -15.44
CA PRO A 59 21.75 -19.16 -14.76
C PRO A 59 21.59 -18.82 -13.28
N ARG A 60 22.30 -19.53 -12.41
CA ARG A 60 22.36 -19.15 -11.00
C ARG A 60 23.11 -17.83 -10.91
N ARG A 61 22.49 -16.85 -10.27
CA ARG A 61 23.07 -15.55 -9.94
C ARG A 61 22.96 -15.41 -8.43
N ASP A 62 23.93 -14.72 -7.84
CA ASP A 62 23.80 -14.28 -6.47
C ASP A 62 22.73 -13.19 -6.38
N ASP A 63 22.13 -13.09 -5.20
CA ASP A 63 21.19 -12.02 -4.89
C ASP A 63 21.92 -10.67 -4.85
N ASP A 64 21.18 -9.57 -4.98
CA ASP A 64 21.76 -8.26 -4.75
C ASP A 64 22.08 -8.04 -3.25
N PRO A 65 22.88 -7.03 -2.87
CA PRO A 65 23.24 -6.78 -1.47
C PRO A 65 22.05 -6.55 -0.53
N GLU A 66 20.89 -6.27 -1.09
CA GLU A 66 19.64 -6.04 -0.40
C GLU A 66 18.79 -7.33 -0.23
N GLY A 67 19.28 -8.46 -0.75
CA GLY A 67 18.65 -9.77 -0.72
C GLY A 67 17.56 -9.96 -1.77
N HIS A 68 17.50 -9.14 -2.82
CA HIS A 68 16.54 -9.38 -3.90
C HIS A 68 17.07 -10.36 -4.94
N TYR A 69 16.14 -11.16 -5.46
CA TYR A 69 16.39 -12.03 -6.60
C TYR A 69 16.82 -11.23 -7.84
N VAL A 70 17.96 -11.60 -8.42
CA VAL A 70 18.52 -10.96 -9.62
C VAL A 70 18.05 -11.70 -10.88
N PHE A 71 17.36 -10.97 -11.76
CA PHE A 71 16.77 -11.53 -12.98
C PHE A 71 17.05 -10.68 -14.23
N SER A 72 16.75 -11.24 -15.40
CA SER A 72 16.78 -10.60 -16.71
C SER A 72 15.44 -10.81 -17.43
N LEU A 73 14.99 -9.81 -18.19
CA LEU A 73 13.73 -9.92 -18.93
C LEU A 73 13.83 -11.01 -20.01
N GLY A 74 12.76 -11.79 -20.17
CA GLY A 74 12.68 -12.88 -21.15
C GLY A 74 13.20 -14.23 -20.66
N GLU A 75 13.85 -14.30 -19.49
CA GLU A 75 14.30 -15.57 -18.90
C GLU A 75 13.18 -16.29 -18.12
N ASN A 76 13.42 -17.54 -17.72
CA ASN A 76 12.43 -18.36 -17.02
C ASN A 76 12.60 -18.27 -15.50
N LEU A 77 11.73 -17.68 -14.69
CA LEU A 77 11.86 -17.79 -13.22
C LEU A 77 11.92 -19.26 -12.76
N THR A 78 11.06 -20.09 -13.33
CA THR A 78 11.10 -21.56 -13.24
C THR A 78 10.76 -22.12 -14.64
N PRO A 79 10.90 -23.43 -14.90
CA PRO A 79 10.45 -24.01 -16.18
C PRO A 79 8.99 -23.68 -16.54
N ARG A 80 8.14 -23.36 -15.54
CA ARG A 80 6.74 -22.95 -15.73
C ARG A 80 6.58 -21.46 -16.04
N TYR A 81 7.29 -20.58 -15.35
CA TYR A 81 7.04 -19.14 -15.39
C TYR A 81 8.14 -18.40 -16.16
N LYS A 82 7.78 -17.68 -17.23
CA LYS A 82 8.70 -16.82 -17.99
C LYS A 82 8.54 -15.36 -17.57
N ILE A 83 9.62 -14.70 -17.18
CA ILE A 83 9.63 -13.29 -16.75
C ILE A 83 9.50 -12.38 -17.97
N LEU A 84 8.54 -11.45 -17.93
CA LEU A 84 8.26 -10.51 -19.01
C LEU A 84 8.59 -9.08 -18.63
N SER A 85 8.16 -8.64 -17.44
CA SER A 85 8.36 -7.27 -16.98
C SER A 85 8.45 -7.20 -15.44
N LYS A 86 8.99 -6.10 -14.91
CA LYS A 86 8.94 -5.78 -13.47
C LYS A 86 7.75 -4.86 -13.24
N MET A 87 6.77 -5.31 -12.48
CA MET A 87 5.54 -4.56 -12.16
C MET A 87 5.73 -3.63 -10.95
N GLY A 88 6.58 -4.02 -9.99
CA GLY A 88 6.80 -3.23 -8.77
C GLY A 88 7.97 -3.72 -7.93
N GLU A 89 8.34 -2.93 -6.93
CA GLU A 89 9.38 -3.22 -5.94
C GLU A 89 9.11 -2.48 -4.64
N GLY A 90 9.50 -3.08 -3.53
CA GLY A 90 9.48 -2.46 -2.21
C GLY A 90 10.38 -3.16 -1.21
N THR A 91 10.16 -2.88 0.07
CA THR A 91 10.92 -3.45 1.19
C THR A 91 10.90 -4.97 1.21
N PHE A 92 9.79 -5.57 0.78
CA PHE A 92 9.58 -7.01 0.90
C PHE A 92 10.11 -7.80 -0.29
N GLY A 93 10.37 -7.15 -1.43
CA GLY A 93 10.81 -7.81 -2.66
C GLY A 93 10.31 -7.13 -3.93
N ARG A 94 10.18 -7.93 -4.99
CA ARG A 94 9.79 -7.47 -6.34
C ARG A 94 8.54 -8.19 -6.81
N VAL A 95 7.72 -7.51 -7.62
CA VAL A 95 6.59 -8.12 -8.31
C VAL A 95 6.89 -8.16 -9.80
N LEU A 96 6.85 -9.35 -10.38
CA LEU A 96 7.17 -9.62 -11.78
C LEU A 96 5.92 -10.04 -12.54
N GLU A 97 5.76 -9.52 -13.75
CA GLU A 97 4.81 -10.08 -14.70
C GLU A 97 5.45 -11.31 -15.34
N CYS A 98 4.75 -12.44 -15.26
CA CYS A 98 5.21 -13.69 -15.82
C CYS A 98 4.16 -14.32 -16.75
N TRP A 99 4.62 -15.01 -17.78
CA TRP A 99 3.81 -15.93 -18.56
C TRP A 99 3.83 -17.32 -17.91
N ASP A 100 2.67 -17.80 -17.47
CA ASP A 100 2.51 -19.17 -16.97
C ASP A 100 2.28 -20.13 -18.14
N ARG A 101 3.27 -20.99 -18.40
CA ARG A 101 3.24 -21.94 -19.52
C ARG A 101 2.22 -23.06 -19.33
N GLN A 102 1.82 -23.36 -18.09
CA GLN A 102 0.88 -24.44 -17.82
C GLN A 102 -0.56 -23.98 -18.07
N THR A 103 -0.95 -22.85 -17.48
CA THR A 103 -2.31 -22.29 -17.63
C THR A 103 -2.47 -21.46 -18.91
N ARG A 104 -1.36 -21.03 -19.52
CA ARG A 104 -1.33 -20.11 -20.66
C ARG A 104 -1.95 -18.74 -20.33
N GLU A 105 -1.74 -18.29 -19.11
CA GLU A 105 -2.23 -17.01 -18.59
C GLU A 105 -1.07 -16.12 -18.12
N TYR A 106 -1.33 -14.81 -18.08
CA TYR A 106 -0.41 -13.87 -17.46
C TYR A 106 -0.65 -13.82 -15.95
N VAL A 107 0.42 -13.88 -15.17
CA VAL A 107 0.38 -13.87 -13.69
C VAL A 107 1.30 -12.79 -13.12
N ALA A 108 0.98 -12.32 -11.92
CA ALA A 108 1.87 -11.46 -11.15
C ALA A 108 2.56 -12.31 -10.06
N ILE A 109 3.89 -12.38 -10.07
CA ILE A 109 4.66 -13.16 -9.09
C ILE A 109 5.41 -12.21 -8.17
N LYS A 110 5.05 -12.21 -6.89
CA LYS A 110 5.79 -11.53 -5.83
C LYS A 110 6.95 -12.42 -5.39
N VAL A 111 8.17 -11.99 -5.69
CA VAL A 111 9.42 -12.65 -5.28
C VAL A 111 9.94 -11.93 -4.03
N VAL A 112 9.83 -12.60 -2.89
CA VAL A 112 10.22 -12.07 -1.58
C VAL A 112 11.74 -12.12 -1.43
N ARG A 113 12.33 -11.11 -0.79
CA ARG A 113 13.78 -11.09 -0.50
C ARG A 113 14.23 -12.34 0.26
N SER A 114 15.44 -12.82 0.01
CA SER A 114 16.06 -13.99 0.64
C SER A 114 16.56 -13.70 2.08
N ILE A 115 15.80 -12.91 2.83
CA ILE A 115 16.11 -12.53 4.23
C ILE A 115 15.06 -13.17 5.13
N GLN A 116 15.50 -13.89 6.16
CA GLN A 116 14.65 -14.75 6.98
C GLN A 116 13.39 -14.04 7.50
N LYS A 117 13.52 -12.82 8.07
CA LYS A 117 12.38 -12.04 8.57
C LYS A 117 11.30 -11.77 7.50
N TYR A 118 11.69 -11.57 6.24
CA TYR A 118 10.74 -11.32 5.14
C TYR A 118 10.11 -12.62 4.64
N ARG A 119 10.87 -13.73 4.66
CA ARG A 119 10.34 -15.07 4.37
C ARG A 119 9.28 -15.48 5.39
N ASP A 120 9.56 -15.30 6.68
CA ASP A 120 8.62 -15.60 7.76
C ASP A 120 7.34 -14.76 7.62
N ALA A 121 7.47 -13.46 7.34
CA ALA A 121 6.33 -12.58 7.08
C ALA A 121 5.52 -13.02 5.84
N ALA A 122 6.18 -13.49 4.78
CA ALA A 122 5.52 -13.99 3.59
C ALA A 122 4.71 -15.28 3.85
N MET A 123 5.18 -16.15 4.76
CA MET A 123 4.42 -17.34 5.16
C MET A 123 3.13 -16.97 5.92
N ILE A 124 3.16 -15.90 6.73
CA ILE A 124 1.94 -15.37 7.38
C ILE A 124 0.97 -14.82 6.32
N GLU A 125 1.47 -14.08 5.31
CA GLU A 125 0.68 -13.57 4.20
C GLU A 125 0.01 -14.72 3.41
N ILE A 126 0.75 -15.80 3.12
CA ILE A 126 0.23 -16.99 2.45
C ILE A 126 -0.90 -17.64 3.27
N ASP A 127 -0.72 -17.81 4.59
CA ASP A 127 -1.77 -18.38 5.45
C ASP A 127 -3.05 -17.52 5.46
N VAL A 128 -2.91 -16.19 5.54
CA VAL A 128 -4.06 -15.27 5.43
C VAL A 128 -4.76 -15.44 4.07
N LEU A 129 -4.01 -15.42 2.96
CA LEU A 129 -4.57 -15.56 1.61
C LEU A 129 -5.27 -16.92 1.41
N GLN A 130 -4.73 -18.00 1.96
CA GLN A 130 -5.36 -19.33 1.92
C GLN A 130 -6.68 -19.35 2.70
N ARG A 131 -6.74 -18.71 3.87
CA ARG A 131 -7.98 -18.60 4.65
C ARG A 131 -9.03 -17.77 3.93
N LEU A 132 -8.62 -16.67 3.29
CA LEU A 132 -9.51 -15.84 2.49
C LEU A 132 -10.08 -16.63 1.31
N SER A 133 -9.22 -17.33 0.56
CA SER A 133 -9.65 -18.12 -0.59
C SER A 133 -10.64 -19.24 -0.23
N LYS A 134 -10.54 -19.84 0.96
CA LYS A 134 -11.49 -20.87 1.43
C LYS A 134 -12.87 -20.29 1.76
N ASN A 135 -12.93 -19.01 2.13
CA ASN A 135 -14.15 -18.33 2.56
C ASN A 135 -14.76 -17.43 1.48
N ASP A 136 -14.05 -17.22 0.37
CA ASP A 136 -14.50 -16.36 -0.72
C ASP A 136 -15.61 -17.05 -1.53
N LYS A 137 -16.76 -16.37 -1.63
CA LYS A 137 -17.90 -16.78 -2.45
C LYS A 137 -17.86 -16.19 -3.87
N GLY A 138 -16.73 -15.58 -4.24
CA GLY A 138 -16.48 -15.02 -5.57
C GLY A 138 -16.67 -13.51 -5.66
N SER A 139 -16.83 -12.81 -4.53
CA SER A 139 -17.15 -11.37 -4.49
C SER A 139 -16.43 -10.62 -3.37
N SER A 140 -15.35 -11.17 -2.80
CA SER A 140 -14.69 -10.52 -1.67
C SER A 140 -13.85 -9.29 -2.03
N GLY A 141 -13.68 -8.97 -3.32
CA GLY A 141 -12.80 -7.89 -3.78
C GLY A 141 -11.35 -8.00 -3.31
N CYS A 142 -10.92 -9.21 -2.88
CA CYS A 142 -9.55 -9.51 -2.49
C CYS A 142 -8.81 -10.19 -3.65
N VAL A 143 -7.50 -9.95 -3.75
CA VAL A 143 -6.66 -10.58 -4.76
C VAL A 143 -6.59 -12.10 -4.57
N LYS A 144 -6.67 -12.86 -5.67
CA LYS A 144 -6.57 -14.32 -5.62
C LYS A 144 -5.11 -14.78 -5.71
N MET A 145 -4.69 -15.51 -4.69
CA MET A 145 -3.46 -16.29 -4.75
C MET A 145 -3.71 -17.59 -5.53
N LEU A 146 -3.00 -17.77 -6.63
CA LEU A 146 -3.11 -18.95 -7.51
C LEU A 146 -2.24 -20.11 -7.02
N ASN A 147 -1.03 -19.80 -6.55
CA ASN A 147 -0.08 -20.76 -6.00
C ASN A 147 1.03 -20.02 -5.23
N TRP A 148 1.88 -20.75 -4.51
CA TRP A 148 3.14 -20.25 -3.99
C TRP A 148 4.22 -21.34 -4.03
N PHE A 149 5.48 -20.96 -4.03
CA PHE A 149 6.61 -21.90 -4.00
C PHE A 149 7.86 -21.23 -3.43
N ASP A 150 8.77 -22.01 -2.84
CA ASP A 150 10.12 -21.56 -2.52
C ASP A 150 11.03 -21.80 -3.73
N TYR A 151 11.74 -20.76 -4.16
CA TYR A 151 12.70 -20.85 -5.24
C TYR A 151 13.99 -20.15 -4.86
N ARG A 152 15.09 -20.91 -4.77
CA ARG A 152 16.42 -20.38 -4.44
C ARG A 152 16.40 -19.50 -3.18
N ASN A 153 15.71 -19.93 -2.12
CA ASN A 153 15.59 -19.19 -0.86
C ASN A 153 14.67 -17.95 -0.93
N HIS A 154 13.93 -17.76 -2.02
CA HIS A 154 12.89 -16.75 -2.15
C HIS A 154 11.50 -17.38 -2.10
N ILE A 155 10.66 -16.89 -1.20
CA ILE A 155 9.24 -17.21 -1.23
C ILE A 155 8.62 -16.47 -2.41
N CYS A 156 8.07 -17.22 -3.37
CA CYS A 156 7.39 -16.71 -4.55
C CYS A 156 5.88 -16.92 -4.39
N ILE A 157 5.10 -15.85 -4.42
CA ILE A 157 3.64 -15.90 -4.35
C ILE A 157 3.06 -15.51 -5.70
N VAL A 158 2.23 -16.38 -6.29
CA VAL A 158 1.65 -16.20 -7.62
C VAL A 158 0.21 -15.70 -7.47
N PHE A 159 -0.07 -14.57 -8.08
CA PHE A 159 -1.39 -13.94 -8.11
C PHE A 159 -1.93 -13.87 -9.53
N GLU A 160 -3.25 -13.75 -9.64
CA GLU A 160 -3.87 -13.28 -10.89
C GLU A 160 -3.28 -11.91 -11.29
N LYS A 161 -3.07 -11.70 -12.59
CA LYS A 161 -2.61 -10.40 -13.07
C LYS A 161 -3.80 -9.45 -13.16
N LEU A 162 -3.73 -8.36 -12.39
CA LEU A 162 -4.72 -7.29 -12.41
C LEU A 162 -4.22 -6.06 -13.19
N GLY A 163 -5.12 -5.09 -13.34
CA GLY A 163 -4.84 -3.79 -13.95
C GLY A 163 -4.02 -2.84 -13.06
N PRO A 164 -3.88 -1.58 -13.49
CA PRO A 164 -3.19 -0.54 -12.71
C PRO A 164 -3.86 -0.28 -11.36
N SER A 165 -3.08 0.16 -10.37
CA SER A 165 -3.62 0.60 -9.08
C SER A 165 -4.43 1.89 -9.22
N LEU A 166 -5.31 2.19 -8.26
CA LEU A 166 -6.04 3.48 -8.23
C LEU A 166 -5.10 4.69 -8.27
N PHE A 167 -3.92 4.58 -7.63
CA PHE A 167 -2.89 5.62 -7.69
C PHE A 167 -2.32 5.79 -9.10
N ASP A 168 -2.05 4.69 -9.83
CA ASP A 168 -1.57 4.77 -11.20
C ASP A 168 -2.60 5.44 -12.12
N ILE A 169 -3.90 5.19 -11.88
CA ILE A 169 -4.99 5.84 -12.62
C ILE A 169 -5.03 7.34 -12.29
N LEU A 170 -4.99 7.73 -11.02
CA LEU A 170 -4.90 9.14 -10.61
C LEU A 170 -3.74 9.85 -11.30
N LYS A 171 -2.55 9.25 -11.24
CA LYS A 171 -1.34 9.80 -11.84
C LYS A 171 -1.47 9.95 -13.36
N ARG A 172 -2.03 8.96 -14.06
CA ARG A 172 -2.28 9.02 -15.51
C ARG A 172 -3.27 10.13 -15.86
N ASN A 173 -4.26 10.38 -15.00
CA ASN A 173 -5.21 11.48 -15.15
C ASN A 173 -4.71 12.81 -14.55
N LYS A 174 -3.39 12.96 -14.38
CA LYS A 174 -2.73 14.16 -13.84
C LYS A 174 -3.30 14.62 -12.48
N TYR A 175 -3.67 13.66 -11.64
CA TYR A 175 -4.28 13.88 -10.33
C TYR A 175 -5.59 14.68 -10.39
N THR A 176 -6.32 14.57 -11.49
CA THR A 176 -7.68 15.10 -11.58
C THR A 176 -8.60 14.21 -10.75
N SER A 177 -9.41 14.84 -9.90
CA SER A 177 -10.42 14.18 -9.07
C SER A 177 -11.36 13.30 -9.89
N PHE A 178 -11.76 12.15 -9.33
CA PHE A 178 -12.79 11.33 -9.93
C PHE A 178 -14.19 11.94 -9.77
N PRO A 179 -15.11 11.70 -10.72
CA PRO A 179 -16.53 11.88 -10.52
C PRO A 179 -17.02 11.17 -9.25
N VAL A 180 -17.92 11.81 -8.52
CA VAL A 180 -18.42 11.30 -7.23
C VAL A 180 -19.05 9.91 -7.36
N ASP A 181 -19.64 9.59 -8.50
CA ASP A 181 -20.26 8.28 -8.75
C ASP A 181 -19.22 7.15 -8.84
N LEU A 182 -18.05 7.43 -9.42
CA LEU A 182 -16.95 6.47 -9.40
C LEU A 182 -16.35 6.33 -8.01
N VAL A 183 -16.26 7.42 -7.24
CA VAL A 183 -15.80 7.35 -5.84
C VAL A 183 -16.79 6.55 -4.98
N ARG A 184 -18.09 6.68 -5.23
CA ARG A 184 -19.13 5.85 -4.61
C ARG A 184 -18.94 4.37 -4.94
N GLU A 185 -18.67 4.06 -6.19
CA GLU A 185 -18.45 2.68 -6.62
C GLU A 185 -17.20 2.07 -5.97
N PHE A 186 -16.06 2.78 -6.03
CA PHE A 186 -14.82 2.33 -5.37
C PHE A 186 -15.00 2.20 -3.85
N GLY A 187 -15.67 3.16 -3.21
CA GLY A 187 -15.95 3.12 -1.78
C GLY A 187 -16.80 1.92 -1.39
N ARG A 188 -17.82 1.57 -2.18
CA ARG A 188 -18.67 0.40 -1.91
C ARG A 188 -17.86 -0.88 -1.97
N GLN A 189 -17.10 -1.08 -3.06
CA GLN A 189 -16.26 -2.27 -3.24
C GLN A 189 -15.20 -2.41 -2.12
N LEU A 190 -14.55 -1.32 -1.72
CA LEU A 190 -13.59 -1.34 -0.60
C LEU A 190 -14.24 -1.76 0.71
N LEU A 191 -15.43 -1.23 1.01
CA LEU A 191 -16.15 -1.57 2.25
C LEU A 191 -16.69 -2.99 2.23
N GLU A 192 -17.17 -3.48 1.09
CA GLU A 192 -17.56 -4.88 0.90
C GLU A 192 -16.37 -5.80 1.17
N SER A 193 -15.19 -5.51 0.60
CA SER A 193 -13.97 -6.26 0.86
C SER A 193 -13.61 -6.30 2.34
N VAL A 194 -13.60 -5.14 3.01
CA VAL A 194 -13.30 -5.06 4.45
C VAL A 194 -14.34 -5.81 5.29
N ALA A 195 -15.62 -5.74 4.93
CA ALA A 195 -16.69 -6.44 5.62
C ALA A 195 -16.60 -7.97 5.47
N CYS A 196 -16.10 -8.45 4.32
CA CYS A 196 -15.93 -9.87 4.02
C CYS A 196 -14.84 -10.56 4.86
N LEU A 197 -13.88 -9.81 5.40
CA LEU A 197 -12.78 -10.38 6.20
C LEU A 197 -13.25 -10.98 7.54
N GLY A 198 -14.50 -10.73 7.96
CA GLY A 198 -15.05 -11.23 9.23
C GLY A 198 -14.58 -10.44 10.46
N TRP A 199 -13.58 -9.58 10.29
CA TRP A 199 -13.16 -8.55 11.24
C TRP A 199 -13.27 -7.19 10.57
N THR A 200 -13.72 -6.17 11.30
CA THR A 200 -13.62 -4.77 10.88
C THR A 200 -12.71 -4.09 11.88
N TYR A 201 -11.49 -3.74 11.47
CA TYR A 201 -10.64 -2.91 12.30
C TYR A 201 -10.93 -1.44 11.98
N PRO A 202 -11.17 -0.59 12.98
CA PRO A 202 -11.38 0.83 12.75
C PRO A 202 -10.23 1.48 11.95
N CYS A 203 -9.00 0.97 12.03
CA CYS A 203 -7.87 1.47 11.24
C CYS A 203 -8.08 1.34 9.72
N ASP A 204 -8.76 0.29 9.28
CA ASP A 204 -9.04 0.07 7.86
C ASP A 204 -10.06 1.09 7.37
N ILE A 205 -11.08 1.39 8.19
CA ILE A 205 -12.09 2.42 7.88
C ILE A 205 -11.47 3.81 7.80
N TRP A 206 -10.54 4.15 8.71
CA TRP A 206 -9.78 5.40 8.61
C TRP A 206 -9.01 5.48 7.29
N SER A 207 -8.36 4.37 6.90
CA SER A 207 -7.59 4.28 5.67
C SER A 207 -8.48 4.42 4.43
N VAL A 208 -9.66 3.80 4.43
CA VAL A 208 -10.68 3.99 3.39
C VAL A 208 -11.10 5.47 3.32
N GLY A 209 -11.32 6.13 4.45
CA GLY A 209 -11.61 7.57 4.49
C GLY A 209 -10.54 8.41 3.79
N CYS A 210 -9.26 8.16 4.08
CA CYS A 210 -8.15 8.84 3.41
C CYS A 210 -8.13 8.57 1.90
N ILE A 211 -8.34 7.32 1.48
CA ILE A 211 -8.38 6.93 0.05
C ILE A 211 -9.50 7.67 -0.68
N LEU A 212 -10.70 7.71 -0.11
CA LEU A 212 -11.84 8.37 -0.75
C LEU A 212 -11.64 9.89 -0.86
N VAL A 213 -11.03 10.52 0.15
CA VAL A 213 -10.66 11.94 0.05
C VAL A 213 -9.65 12.16 -1.08
N GLU A 214 -8.62 11.32 -1.18
CA GLU A 214 -7.61 11.42 -2.26
C GLU A 214 -8.24 11.22 -3.65
N LEU A 215 -9.19 10.29 -3.81
CA LEU A 215 -9.91 10.10 -5.07
C LEU A 215 -10.80 11.31 -5.44
N CYS A 216 -11.39 11.98 -4.46
CA CYS A 216 -12.24 13.16 -4.67
C CYS A 216 -11.50 14.47 -4.84
N SER A 217 -10.31 14.62 -4.26
CA SER A 217 -9.53 15.87 -4.32
C SER A 217 -8.40 15.80 -5.34
N GLY A 218 -7.89 14.59 -5.61
CA GLY A 218 -6.62 14.36 -6.32
C GLY A 218 -5.38 14.56 -5.44
N GLU A 219 -5.55 14.87 -4.15
CA GLU A 219 -4.47 15.21 -3.22
C GLU A 219 -4.45 14.26 -2.02
N VAL A 220 -3.26 13.84 -1.60
CA VAL A 220 -3.08 13.03 -0.39
C VAL A 220 -3.52 13.85 0.82
N LEU A 221 -4.47 13.32 1.60
CA LEU A 221 -5.08 14.05 2.73
C LEU A 221 -4.06 14.51 3.78
N PHE A 222 -3.16 13.62 4.20
CA PHE A 222 -2.15 13.89 5.22
C PHE A 222 -0.75 13.60 4.67
N GLN A 223 -0.15 14.59 4.02
CA GLN A 223 1.17 14.45 3.38
C GLN A 223 2.30 14.80 4.35
N THR A 224 2.70 13.85 5.18
CA THR A 224 3.80 14.02 6.15
C THR A 224 4.51 12.70 6.48
N HIS A 225 5.71 12.81 7.05
CA HIS A 225 6.53 11.72 7.60
C HIS A 225 6.86 11.93 9.09
N GLU A 226 6.25 12.91 9.75
CA GLU A 226 6.50 13.24 11.14
C GLU A 226 5.19 13.19 11.93
N ASN A 227 5.21 12.56 13.10
CA ASN A 227 4.01 12.22 13.85
C ASN A 227 3.28 13.44 14.43
N LEU A 228 4.01 14.44 14.96
CA LEU A 228 3.40 15.64 15.52
C LEU A 228 2.75 16.49 14.43
N GLU A 229 3.44 16.66 13.29
CA GLU A 229 2.88 17.28 12.10
C GLU A 229 1.64 16.51 11.62
N HIS A 230 1.66 15.18 11.60
CA HIS A 230 0.50 14.36 11.23
C HIS A 230 -0.71 14.64 12.13
N LEU A 231 -0.51 14.64 13.45
CA LEU A 231 -1.57 14.98 14.41
C LEU A 231 -2.09 16.41 14.20
N ALA A 232 -1.21 17.37 13.88
CA ALA A 232 -1.60 18.75 13.61
C ALA A 232 -2.38 18.89 12.30
N MET A 233 -2.02 18.12 11.27
CA MET A 233 -2.81 18.02 10.04
C MET A 233 -4.19 17.43 10.30
N MET A 234 -4.27 16.37 11.12
CA MET A 234 -5.56 15.79 11.52
C MET A 234 -6.42 16.81 12.27
N GLU A 235 -5.86 17.54 13.25
CA GLU A 235 -6.61 18.58 13.97
C GLU A 235 -7.11 19.70 13.04
N ARG A 236 -6.28 20.07 12.06
CA ARG A 236 -6.63 21.10 11.08
C ARG A 236 -7.82 20.71 10.20
N VAL A 237 -7.85 19.44 9.76
CA VAL A 237 -8.86 18.93 8.83
C VAL A 237 -10.15 18.55 9.56
N LEU A 238 -10.04 17.94 10.74
CA LEU A 238 -11.14 17.24 11.43
C LEU A 238 -11.63 17.93 12.71
N GLY A 239 -10.89 18.92 13.21
CA GLY A 239 -11.14 19.54 14.51
C GLY A 239 -10.33 18.92 15.64
N HIS A 240 -10.54 19.36 16.87
CA HIS A 240 -9.68 19.02 18.00
C HIS A 240 -9.66 17.52 18.33
N LEU A 241 -8.48 17.04 18.74
CA LEU A 241 -8.32 15.71 19.30
C LEU A 241 -9.14 15.57 20.61
N PRO A 242 -9.92 14.50 20.77
CA PRO A 242 -10.70 14.29 21.99
C PRO A 242 -9.81 14.17 23.24
N GLU A 243 -10.15 14.92 24.30
CA GLU A 243 -9.33 14.98 25.52
C GLU A 243 -9.16 13.61 26.20
N HIS A 244 -10.19 12.75 26.16
CA HIS A 244 -10.09 11.41 26.73
C HIS A 244 -9.06 10.53 26.00
N MET A 245 -8.83 10.75 24.70
CA MET A 245 -7.78 10.04 23.97
C MET A 245 -6.39 10.57 24.35
N ILE A 246 -6.26 11.88 24.53
CA ILE A 246 -5.00 12.51 24.98
C ILE A 246 -4.63 12.00 26.37
N ARG A 247 -5.59 11.95 27.30
CA ARG A 247 -5.37 11.43 28.67
C ARG A 247 -5.02 9.94 28.70
N ARG A 248 -5.43 9.18 27.70
CA ARG A 248 -5.11 7.74 27.55
C ARG A 248 -3.87 7.49 26.70
N ALA A 249 -3.22 8.53 26.20
CA ALA A 249 -2.01 8.39 25.39
C ALA A 249 -0.93 7.64 26.17
N ASN A 250 -0.21 6.75 25.50
CA ASN A 250 0.90 6.04 26.12
C ASN A 250 2.08 7.00 26.38
N ARG A 251 3.04 6.57 27.21
CA ARG A 251 4.24 7.37 27.55
C ARG A 251 5.03 7.86 26.34
N GLY A 252 5.03 7.08 25.24
CA GLY A 252 5.72 7.46 24.00
C GLY A 252 5.07 8.64 23.27
N ALA A 253 3.77 8.86 23.48
CA ALA A 253 2.99 9.92 22.85
C ALA A 253 2.86 11.19 23.70
N GLU A 254 3.16 11.14 25.01
CA GLU A 254 3.10 12.31 25.92
C GLU A 254 3.89 13.51 25.39
N LYS A 255 5.03 13.27 24.72
CA LYS A 255 5.87 14.31 24.09
C LYS A 255 5.15 15.18 23.05
N TYR A 256 4.04 14.70 22.49
CA TYR A 256 3.25 15.41 21.50
C TYR A 256 2.22 16.36 22.11
N PHE A 257 2.02 16.35 23.44
CA PHE A 257 0.97 17.09 24.11
C PHE A 257 1.54 18.01 25.20
N LYS A 258 0.91 19.16 25.40
CA LYS A 258 1.13 20.07 26.53
C LYS A 258 -0.21 20.55 27.05
N GLN A 259 -0.41 20.49 28.37
CA GLN A 259 -1.65 20.94 29.02
C GLN A 259 -2.93 20.37 28.37
N SER A 260 -2.95 19.05 28.11
CA SER A 260 -4.06 18.34 27.46
C SER A 260 -4.40 18.82 26.03
N ARG A 261 -3.49 19.53 25.36
CA ARG A 261 -3.63 19.93 23.94
C ARG A 261 -2.41 19.51 23.15
N LEU A 262 -2.55 19.43 21.83
CA LEU A 262 -1.43 19.16 20.94
C LEU A 262 -0.36 20.26 21.09
N ASN A 263 0.91 19.88 21.21
CA ASN A 263 2.04 20.79 21.31
C ASN A 263 2.37 21.39 19.94
N TRP A 264 1.45 22.20 19.40
CA TRP A 264 1.52 22.79 18.07
C TRP A 264 1.05 24.26 18.09
N PRO A 265 1.75 25.18 17.41
CA PRO A 265 2.91 24.99 16.51
C PRO A 265 4.28 24.96 17.20
N GLU A 266 4.36 25.11 18.52
CA GLU A 266 5.63 25.25 19.24
C GLU A 266 6.52 24.00 19.16
N GLY A 267 5.93 22.82 19.01
CA GLY A 267 6.66 21.56 18.81
C GLY A 267 7.03 21.27 17.36
N ALA A 268 6.66 22.12 16.40
CA ALA A 268 6.90 21.86 14.99
C ALA A 268 8.41 21.79 14.66
N VAL A 269 8.78 20.85 13.80
CA VAL A 269 10.18 20.65 13.39
C VAL A 269 10.74 21.77 12.51
N SER A 270 9.87 22.54 11.83
CA SER A 270 10.27 23.62 10.92
C SER A 270 9.14 24.61 10.62
N ARG A 271 9.49 25.78 10.08
CA ARG A 271 8.50 26.76 9.60
C ARG A 271 7.75 26.28 8.35
N GLU A 272 8.37 25.43 7.55
CA GLU A 272 7.79 24.75 6.40
C GLU A 272 6.65 23.84 6.86
N SER A 273 6.89 23.07 7.94
CA SER A 273 5.89 22.20 8.54
C SER A 273 4.67 22.99 9.04
N ILE A 274 4.91 24.10 9.75
CA ILE A 274 3.84 25.03 10.17
C ILE A 274 3.04 25.55 8.96
N ARG A 275 3.73 25.93 7.88
CA ARG A 275 3.08 26.41 6.64
C ARG A 275 2.27 25.31 5.96
N ALA A 276 2.78 24.09 5.91
CA ALA A 276 2.09 22.94 5.32
C ALA A 276 0.76 22.67 6.03
N VAL A 277 0.77 22.58 7.37
CA VAL A 277 -0.46 22.39 8.15
C VAL A 277 -1.43 23.55 7.98
N ARG A 278 -0.96 24.81 8.02
CA ARG A 278 -1.83 25.99 7.85
C ARG A 278 -2.55 26.04 6.50
N LYS A 279 -1.92 25.52 5.44
CA LYS A 279 -2.49 25.47 4.09
C LYS A 279 -3.64 24.47 3.95
N LEU A 280 -3.69 23.44 4.79
CA LEU A 280 -4.78 22.47 4.75
C LEU A 280 -6.10 23.16 5.07
N ASP A 281 -7.16 22.68 4.42
CA ASP A 281 -8.52 23.13 4.63
C ASP A 281 -9.31 22.14 5.50
N GLN A 282 -10.49 22.55 5.98
CA GLN A 282 -11.38 21.62 6.68
C GLN A 282 -11.95 20.56 5.72
N LEU A 283 -12.24 19.35 6.23
CA LEU A 283 -12.74 18.23 5.42
C LEU A 283 -13.87 18.62 4.46
N LYS A 284 -14.86 19.36 4.95
CA LYS A 284 -15.99 19.87 4.15
C LYS A 284 -15.55 20.69 2.94
N ASN A 285 -14.52 21.53 3.08
CA ASN A 285 -14.02 22.43 2.03
C ASN A 285 -13.15 21.69 1.02
N LEU A 286 -12.49 20.60 1.44
CA LEU A 286 -11.69 19.75 0.56
C LEU A 286 -12.57 19.04 -0.48
N ILE A 287 -13.77 18.62 -0.09
CA ILE A 287 -14.68 17.83 -0.93
C ILE A 287 -15.74 18.71 -1.61
N SER A 288 -16.29 19.68 -0.88
CA SER A 288 -17.44 20.48 -1.31
C SER A 288 -17.04 21.94 -1.54
N ARG A 289 -16.33 22.21 -2.64
CA ARG A 289 -16.13 23.60 -3.12
C ARG A 289 -17.40 24.21 -3.72
N HIS A 290 -18.32 23.36 -4.21
CA HIS A 290 -19.64 23.73 -4.74
C HIS A 290 -20.70 22.80 -4.14
N VAL A 291 -21.88 23.36 -3.81
CA VAL A 291 -22.96 22.66 -3.11
C VAL A 291 -23.70 21.72 -4.07
N ASP A 292 -23.42 20.43 -3.97
CA ASP A 292 -24.22 19.35 -4.57
C ASP A 292 -24.58 18.35 -3.46
N SER A 293 -25.83 17.87 -3.47
CA SER A 293 -26.38 16.94 -2.48
C SER A 293 -25.55 15.65 -2.37
N SER A 294 -25.06 15.15 -3.51
CA SER A 294 -24.20 13.95 -3.58
C SER A 294 -22.91 14.13 -2.75
N ARG A 295 -22.25 15.28 -2.90
CA ARG A 295 -21.03 15.65 -2.16
C ARG A 295 -21.29 15.88 -0.68
N SER A 296 -22.46 16.41 -0.31
CA SER A 296 -22.84 16.56 1.10
C SER A 296 -22.95 15.20 1.80
N SER A 297 -23.59 14.21 1.16
CA SER A 297 -23.71 12.87 1.72
C SER A 297 -22.36 12.13 1.81
N LEU A 298 -21.43 12.44 0.91
CA LEU A 298 -20.05 11.93 0.99
C LEU A 298 -19.28 12.56 2.16
N VAL A 299 -19.40 13.87 2.38
CA VAL A 299 -18.75 14.56 3.51
C VAL A 299 -19.22 13.97 4.84
N ASP A 300 -20.52 13.71 4.97
CA ASP A 300 -21.09 13.07 6.16
C ASP A 300 -20.52 11.66 6.41
N LEU A 301 -20.46 10.83 5.36
CA LEU A 301 -19.83 9.51 5.42
C LEU A 301 -18.37 9.60 5.89
N LEU A 302 -17.61 10.53 5.33
CA LEU A 302 -16.18 10.70 5.62
C LEU A 302 -15.94 11.22 7.03
N HIS A 303 -16.82 12.05 7.59
CA HIS A 303 -16.79 12.37 9.01
C HIS A 303 -16.98 11.12 9.88
N GLY A 304 -17.84 10.19 9.47
CA GLY A 304 -17.99 8.89 10.12
C GLY A 304 -16.75 8.00 10.05
N PHE A 305 -15.99 8.05 8.96
CA PHE A 305 -14.74 7.27 8.78
C PHE A 305 -13.55 7.87 9.51
N LEU A 306 -13.48 9.19 9.55
CA LEU A 306 -12.36 9.95 10.10
C LEU A 306 -12.61 10.44 11.53
N LYS A 307 -13.53 9.79 12.27
CA LYS A 307 -13.62 9.99 13.71
C LYS A 307 -12.32 9.57 14.39
N PHE A 308 -11.80 10.41 15.28
CA PHE A 308 -10.59 10.11 16.03
C PHE A 308 -10.73 8.86 16.89
N ASP A 309 -11.81 8.77 17.67
CA ASP A 309 -12.06 7.61 18.53
C ASP A 309 -12.44 6.39 17.67
N PRO A 310 -11.64 5.32 17.68
CA PRO A 310 -11.94 4.08 16.96
C PRO A 310 -13.30 3.47 17.32
N CYS A 311 -13.77 3.66 18.56
CA CYS A 311 -15.04 3.11 19.05
C CYS A 311 -16.26 3.86 18.52
N GLU A 312 -16.09 5.11 18.09
CA GLU A 312 -17.18 5.89 17.51
C GLU A 312 -17.22 5.83 15.98
N ARG A 313 -16.15 5.31 15.36
CA ARG A 313 -15.99 5.22 13.91
C ARG A 313 -17.00 4.25 13.32
N LEU A 314 -17.53 4.58 12.14
CA LEU A 314 -18.41 3.66 11.41
C LEU A 314 -17.72 2.32 11.16
N THR A 315 -18.44 1.21 11.30
CA THR A 315 -18.01 -0.08 10.78
C THR A 315 -18.28 -0.18 9.28
N ALA A 316 -17.63 -1.11 8.57
CA ALA A 316 -17.86 -1.32 7.14
C ALA A 316 -19.34 -1.63 6.83
N ARG A 317 -20.00 -2.44 7.67
CA ARG A 317 -21.42 -2.77 7.51
C ARG A 317 -22.33 -1.56 7.71
N GLN A 318 -22.09 -0.75 8.74
CA GLN A 318 -22.85 0.48 8.95
C GLN A 318 -22.63 1.49 7.81
N ALA A 319 -21.40 1.55 7.30
CA ALA A 319 -21.04 2.42 6.19
C ALA A 319 -21.77 2.05 4.90
N LEU A 320 -21.89 0.75 4.56
CA LEU A 320 -22.62 0.29 3.37
C LEU A 320 -24.12 0.66 3.42
N GLU A 321 -24.68 0.81 4.61
CA GLU A 321 -26.07 1.24 4.81
C GLU A 321 -26.28 2.76 4.75
N HIS A 322 -25.21 3.53 4.55
CA HIS A 322 -25.23 4.99 4.55
C HIS A 322 -25.97 5.57 3.32
N PRO A 323 -26.67 6.72 3.44
CA PRO A 323 -27.38 7.36 2.32
C PRO A 323 -26.53 7.58 1.07
N PHE A 324 -25.23 7.83 1.25
CA PHE A 324 -24.29 7.98 0.14
C PHE A 324 -24.27 6.77 -0.82
N PHE A 325 -24.44 5.54 -0.32
CA PHE A 325 -24.47 4.33 -1.15
C PHE A 325 -25.89 3.89 -1.53
N LYS A 326 -26.91 4.29 -0.77
CA LYS A 326 -28.32 3.93 -1.03
C LYS A 326 -28.99 4.77 -2.09
N ASN A 327 -28.65 6.05 -2.17
CA ASN A 327 -29.27 6.96 -3.12
C ASN A 327 -28.60 6.75 -4.49
N GLN A 328 -29.26 5.98 -5.37
CA GLN A 328 -28.95 5.97 -6.79
C GLN A 328 -29.39 7.35 -7.34
N THR A 329 -28.43 8.14 -7.79
CA THR A 329 -28.70 9.31 -8.64
C THR A 329 -28.99 8.86 -10.06
#